data_AF-A0A7S3W4G8-F1
#
_entry.id   AF-A0A7S3W4G8-F1
#
_cell.length_a   1.000
_cell.length_b   1.000
_cell.length_c   1.000
_cell.angle_alpha   90.00
_cell.angle_beta   90.00
_cell.angle_gamma   90.00
#
_symmetry.space_group_name_H-M   'P 1'
#
loop_
_entity.id
_entity.type
_entity.pdbx_description
1 polymer ?
#
loop_
_entity_poly.entity_id
_entity_poly.type
_entity_poly.pdbx_seq_one_letter_code
_entity_poly.pdbx_strand_id
1 'polypeptide(L)'
;SESLKTVHHEYTFTPQEGIDAICDVIYHLETFDVTTIRASTPMYLMARRIRASGVKMVLSGEGADEIFGGYLYFHKAPNAQEFHEENVRKIKQLHLYDCLRANKAMMAWGVEARVPFLDRRFMEVAMSFNVKQKMCVDEAGKKRVEKWVLRKAFDVAPPRAYLPHHVLYRQKEQFSDGVGYTWIDSIKAHADSKVSEQQLNTAPNRFPVKTPRTKEAYFYRDLFARHFGENTSAAE
;
A
#
# COMPACT_ATOMS: atom_id res chain seq x y z
N SER A 1 18.50 -8.23 3.64
CA SER A 1 18.62 -9.69 3.84
C SER A 1 19.94 -10.05 4.49
N GLU A 2 21.08 -9.61 3.94
CA GLU A 2 22.44 -9.92 4.42
C GLU A 2 22.64 -9.65 5.92
N SER A 3 22.31 -8.42 6.37
CA SER A 3 22.44 -8.04 7.79
C SER A 3 21.59 -8.89 8.74
N LEU A 4 20.46 -9.42 8.27
CA LEU A 4 19.53 -10.22 9.07
C LEU A 4 19.76 -11.74 8.87
N LYS A 5 20.70 -12.12 8.00
CA LYS A 5 21.03 -13.52 7.65
C LYS A 5 19.80 -14.37 7.28
N THR A 6 18.84 -13.77 6.59
CA THR A 6 17.63 -14.48 6.12
C THR A 6 17.92 -15.20 4.80
N VAL A 7 17.32 -16.37 4.58
CA VAL A 7 17.22 -16.95 3.23
C VAL A 7 16.32 -16.04 2.40
N HIS A 8 16.92 -15.29 1.47
CA HIS A 8 16.24 -14.27 0.70
C HIS A 8 15.82 -14.82 -0.66
N HIS A 9 14.56 -14.57 -1.03
CA HIS A 9 14.02 -14.93 -2.33
C HIS A 9 13.60 -13.64 -3.03
N GLU A 10 14.34 -13.28 -4.07
CA GLU A 10 14.00 -12.16 -4.94
C GLU A 10 13.18 -12.67 -6.13
N TYR A 11 12.11 -11.96 -6.44
CA TYR A 11 11.25 -12.26 -7.58
C TYR A 11 11.08 -11.02 -8.44
N THR A 12 11.37 -11.17 -9.72
CA THR A 12 11.09 -10.17 -10.74
C THR A 12 9.87 -10.59 -11.55
N PHE A 13 9.11 -9.62 -12.03
CA PHE A 13 8.02 -9.83 -12.98
C PHE A 13 8.15 -8.78 -14.09
N THR A 14 7.67 -9.13 -15.28
CA THR A 14 7.64 -8.22 -16.42
C THR A 14 6.37 -7.35 -16.38
N PRO A 15 6.39 -6.15 -16.98
CA PRO A 15 5.17 -5.36 -17.10
C PRO A 15 4.01 -6.10 -17.77
N GLN A 16 4.31 -7.00 -18.72
CA GLN A 16 3.30 -7.82 -19.37
C GLN A 16 2.65 -8.82 -18.40
N GLU A 17 3.45 -9.56 -17.61
CA GLU A 17 2.91 -10.44 -16.55
C GLU A 17 2.04 -9.67 -15.56
N GLY A 18 2.41 -8.44 -15.24
CA GLY A 18 1.60 -7.55 -14.42
C GLY A 18 0.26 -7.20 -15.08
N ILE A 19 0.28 -6.75 -16.35
CA ILE A 19 -0.92 -6.37 -17.11
C ILE A 19 -1.88 -7.56 -17.25
N ASP A 20 -1.35 -8.73 -17.59
CA ASP A 20 -2.14 -9.94 -17.78
C ASP A 20 -2.86 -10.38 -16.48
N ALA A 21 -2.27 -10.08 -15.32
CA ALA A 21 -2.86 -10.39 -14.03
C ALA A 21 -3.92 -9.39 -13.55
N ILE A 22 -4.07 -8.21 -14.17
CA ILE A 22 -4.94 -7.12 -13.65
C ILE A 22 -6.40 -7.59 -13.51
N CYS A 23 -6.92 -8.37 -14.46
CA CYS A 23 -8.30 -8.86 -14.40
C CYS A 23 -8.53 -9.75 -13.16
N ASP A 24 -7.65 -10.72 -12.92
CA ASP A 24 -7.72 -11.60 -11.74
C ASP A 24 -7.51 -10.81 -10.45
N VAL A 25 -6.60 -9.84 -10.45
CA VAL A 25 -6.36 -8.97 -9.30
C VAL A 25 -7.62 -8.19 -8.95
N ILE A 26 -8.31 -7.59 -9.93
CA ILE A 26 -9.57 -6.87 -9.70
C ILE A 26 -10.65 -7.83 -9.16
N TYR A 27 -10.76 -9.03 -9.72
CA TYR A 27 -11.67 -10.04 -9.22
C TYR A 27 -11.39 -10.38 -7.75
N HIS A 28 -10.14 -10.66 -7.39
CA HIS A 28 -9.77 -11.02 -6.03
C HIS A 28 -9.92 -9.87 -5.03
N LEU A 29 -9.61 -8.64 -5.42
CA LEU A 29 -9.70 -7.48 -4.53
C LEU A 29 -11.13 -6.94 -4.37
N GLU A 30 -11.96 -7.12 -5.40
CA GLU A 30 -13.31 -6.56 -5.49
C GLU A 30 -13.29 -5.02 -5.41
N THR A 31 -12.34 -4.39 -6.10
CA THR A 31 -12.21 -2.91 -6.17
C THR A 31 -11.74 -2.45 -7.56
N PHE A 32 -12.01 -1.18 -7.86
CA PHE A 32 -11.52 -0.47 -9.05
C PHE A 32 -10.62 0.73 -8.68
N ASP A 33 -10.22 0.85 -7.41
CA ASP A 33 -9.31 1.93 -6.98
C ASP A 33 -7.92 1.77 -7.63
N VAL A 34 -7.48 2.82 -8.31
CA VAL A 34 -6.24 2.84 -9.10
C VAL A 34 -5.02 2.56 -8.23
N THR A 35 -4.94 3.20 -7.07
CA THR A 35 -3.78 3.07 -6.17
C THR A 35 -3.69 1.65 -5.62
N THR A 36 -4.82 1.11 -5.21
CA THR A 36 -4.95 -0.24 -4.65
C THR A 36 -4.57 -1.28 -5.70
N ILE A 37 -5.10 -1.21 -6.92
CA ILE A 37 -4.78 -2.17 -7.98
C ILE A 37 -3.29 -2.13 -8.33
N ARG A 38 -2.71 -0.93 -8.54
CA ARG A 38 -1.28 -0.77 -8.86
C ARG A 38 -0.37 -1.43 -7.82
N ALA A 39 -0.67 -1.26 -6.54
CA ALA A 39 0.12 -1.84 -5.45
C ALA A 39 -0.19 -3.33 -5.21
N SER A 40 -1.40 -3.79 -5.55
CA SER A 40 -1.82 -5.16 -5.32
C SER A 40 -1.31 -6.14 -6.35
N THR A 41 -1.17 -5.73 -7.63
CA THR A 41 -0.71 -6.64 -8.68
C THR A 41 0.66 -7.27 -8.37
N PRO A 42 1.70 -6.51 -7.97
CA PRO A 42 2.97 -7.11 -7.57
C PRO A 42 2.84 -8.01 -6.33
N MET A 43 1.98 -7.63 -5.37
CA MET A 43 1.72 -8.42 -4.17
C MET A 43 1.02 -9.76 -4.48
N TYR A 44 0.07 -9.75 -5.41
CA TYR A 44 -0.60 -10.94 -5.93
C TYR A 44 0.38 -11.90 -6.62
N LEU A 45 1.25 -11.36 -7.49
CA LEU A 45 2.29 -12.15 -8.16
C LEU A 45 3.31 -12.71 -7.17
N MET A 46 3.70 -11.92 -6.15
CA MET A 46 4.57 -12.36 -5.07
C MET A 46 3.92 -13.48 -4.24
N ALA A 47 2.64 -13.35 -3.89
CA ALA A 47 1.89 -14.37 -3.16
C ALA A 47 1.86 -15.72 -3.88
N ARG A 48 1.69 -15.71 -5.22
CA ARG A 48 1.78 -16.91 -6.05
C ARG A 48 3.12 -17.63 -5.88
N ARG A 49 4.22 -16.88 -5.87
CA ARG A 49 5.58 -17.43 -5.70
C ARG A 49 5.82 -17.93 -4.28
N ILE A 50 5.35 -17.20 -3.26
CA ILE A 50 5.41 -17.62 -1.85
C ILE A 50 4.66 -18.95 -1.66
N ARG A 51 3.46 -19.08 -2.23
CA ARG A 51 2.71 -20.33 -2.16
C ARG A 51 3.46 -21.48 -2.82
N ALA A 52 4.08 -21.24 -3.98
CA ALA A 52 4.84 -22.24 -4.72
C ALA A 52 6.08 -22.73 -3.95
N SER A 53 6.66 -21.93 -3.05
CA SER A 53 7.76 -22.37 -2.16
C SER A 53 7.27 -23.17 -0.94
N GLY A 54 5.96 -23.37 -0.79
CA GLY A 54 5.35 -24.09 0.32
C GLY A 54 5.09 -23.23 1.57
N VAL A 55 5.43 -21.94 1.54
CA VAL A 55 5.15 -21.01 2.63
C VAL A 55 3.66 -20.64 2.63
N LYS A 56 3.03 -20.74 3.80
CA LYS A 56 1.58 -20.50 3.98
C LYS A 56 1.27 -19.24 4.78
N MET A 57 2.26 -18.62 5.41
CA MET A 57 2.07 -17.43 6.25
C MET A 57 3.30 -16.52 6.16
N VAL A 58 3.06 -15.21 6.09
CA VAL A 58 4.10 -14.17 6.11
C VAL A 58 3.73 -13.03 7.07
N LEU A 59 4.75 -12.32 7.55
CA LEU A 59 4.59 -11.07 8.30
C LEU A 59 4.77 -9.88 7.36
N SER A 60 3.87 -8.90 7.47
CA SER A 60 3.90 -7.65 6.70
C SER A 60 3.94 -6.43 7.61
N GLY A 61 4.47 -5.32 7.08
CA GLY A 61 4.64 -4.04 7.78
C GLY A 61 3.46 -3.07 7.65
N GLU A 62 2.32 -3.50 7.10
CA GLU A 62 1.11 -2.66 6.99
C GLU A 62 0.69 -2.07 8.34
N GLY A 63 0.16 -0.85 8.33
CA GLY A 63 -0.26 -0.14 9.55
C GLY A 63 0.80 0.77 10.14
N ALA A 64 2.09 0.58 9.83
CA ALA A 64 3.17 1.38 10.39
C ALA A 64 3.10 2.85 9.94
N ASP A 65 2.71 3.10 8.68
CA ASP A 65 2.57 4.46 8.14
C ASP A 65 1.37 5.20 8.75
N GLU A 66 0.27 4.50 9.00
CA GLU A 66 -0.98 5.04 9.56
C GLU A 66 -0.90 5.30 11.06
N ILE A 67 -0.06 4.55 11.78
CA ILE A 67 0.11 4.71 13.23
C ILE A 67 1.14 5.79 13.56
N PHE A 68 2.21 5.91 12.76
CA PHE A 68 3.37 6.76 13.06
C PHE A 68 3.56 7.94 12.10
N GLY A 69 2.60 8.20 11.21
CA GLY A 69 2.66 9.29 10.23
C GLY A 69 3.82 9.13 9.24
N GLY A 70 3.84 8.01 8.54
CA GLY A 70 4.93 7.65 7.63
C GLY A 70 4.81 8.17 6.20
N TYR A 71 3.63 8.66 5.81
CA TYR A 71 3.44 9.27 4.49
C TYR A 71 4.09 10.65 4.41
N LEU A 72 4.71 10.98 3.27
CA LEU A 72 5.45 12.25 3.10
C LEU A 72 4.60 13.50 3.33
N TYR A 73 3.28 13.42 3.16
CA TYR A 73 2.39 14.56 3.44
C TYR A 73 2.26 14.88 4.93
N PHE A 74 2.61 13.97 5.84
CA PHE A 74 2.67 14.26 7.28
C PHE A 74 3.74 15.30 7.64
N HIS A 75 4.73 15.54 6.77
CA HIS A 75 5.65 16.68 6.93
C HIS A 75 4.94 18.04 6.84
N LYS A 76 3.75 18.08 6.25
CA LYS A 76 2.92 19.28 6.11
C LYS A 76 1.81 19.37 7.17
N ALA A 77 1.80 18.47 8.15
CA ALA A 77 0.83 18.52 9.23
C ALA A 77 0.99 19.86 10.00
N PRO A 78 -0.08 20.66 10.13
CA PRO A 78 0.02 22.01 10.69
C PRO A 78 0.30 22.00 12.20
N ASN A 79 -0.22 20.99 12.91
CA ASN A 79 -0.05 20.85 14.35
C ASN A 79 -0.25 19.38 14.78
N ALA A 80 -0.02 19.09 16.08
CA ALA A 80 -0.12 17.74 16.62
C ALA A 80 -1.55 17.18 16.63
N GLN A 81 -2.57 18.03 16.75
CA GLN A 81 -3.97 17.59 16.74
C GLN A 81 -4.36 17.07 15.35
N GLU A 82 -4.11 17.86 14.31
CA GLU A 82 -4.37 17.49 12.91
C GLU A 82 -3.56 16.25 12.49
N PHE A 83 -2.32 16.11 12.97
CA PHE A 83 -1.52 14.89 12.79
C PHE A 83 -2.21 13.66 13.43
N HIS A 84 -2.75 13.79 14.64
CA HIS A 84 -3.43 12.70 15.34
C HIS A 84 -4.76 12.33 14.67
N GLU A 85 -5.58 13.32 14.35
CA GLU A 85 -6.86 13.14 13.67
C GLU A 85 -6.67 12.42 12.32
N GLU A 86 -5.62 12.77 11.58
CA GLU A 86 -5.25 12.09 10.35
C GLU A 86 -4.81 10.64 10.57
N ASN A 87 -4.01 10.33 11.61
CA ASN A 87 -3.68 8.94 11.95
C ASN A 87 -4.95 8.14 12.28
N VAL A 88 -5.86 8.69 13.10
CA VAL A 88 -7.11 8.02 13.47
C VAL A 88 -7.98 7.78 12.24
N ARG A 89 -8.11 8.78 11.35
CA ARG A 89 -8.85 8.66 10.09
C ARG A 89 -8.27 7.57 9.21
N LYS A 90 -6.94 7.53 9.07
CA LYS A 90 -6.23 6.53 8.27
C LYS A 90 -6.44 5.12 8.82
N ILE A 91 -6.29 4.93 10.12
CA ILE A 91 -6.54 3.65 10.79
C ILE A 91 -7.99 3.19 10.57
N LYS A 92 -8.97 4.09 10.72
CA LYS A 92 -10.38 3.77 10.48
C LYS A 92 -10.67 3.34 9.04
N GLN A 93 -9.89 3.79 8.07
CA GLN A 93 -10.07 3.47 6.65
C GLN A 93 -9.17 2.34 6.16
N LEU A 94 -8.28 1.79 7.01
CA LEU A 94 -7.34 0.73 6.61
C LEU A 94 -8.04 -0.49 5.99
N HIS A 95 -9.25 -0.83 6.46
CA HIS A 95 -10.04 -1.95 5.94
C HIS A 95 -10.47 -1.80 4.47
N LEU A 96 -10.43 -0.58 3.92
CA LEU A 96 -10.76 -0.28 2.53
C LEU A 96 -9.54 -0.26 1.61
N TYR A 97 -8.35 -0.09 2.18
CA TYR A 97 -7.12 0.13 1.44
C TYR A 97 -6.09 -0.97 1.76
N ASP A 98 -5.15 -0.69 2.65
CA ASP A 98 -3.98 -1.54 2.87
C ASP A 98 -4.32 -2.91 3.46
N CYS A 99 -5.29 -3.00 4.39
CA CYS A 99 -5.75 -4.30 4.88
C CYS A 99 -6.49 -5.09 3.81
N LEU A 100 -7.31 -4.42 2.97
CA LEU A 100 -8.00 -5.06 1.85
C LEU A 100 -6.99 -5.67 0.89
N ARG A 101 -5.99 -4.89 0.46
CA ARG A 101 -4.93 -5.35 -0.44
C ARG A 101 -4.12 -6.49 0.19
N ALA A 102 -3.57 -6.27 1.38
CA ALA A 102 -2.69 -7.25 2.02
C ALA A 102 -3.41 -8.57 2.31
N ASN A 103 -4.68 -8.53 2.67
CA ASN A 103 -5.46 -9.74 2.88
C ASN A 103 -5.81 -10.42 1.55
N LYS A 104 -6.54 -9.73 0.66
CA LYS A 104 -7.13 -10.35 -0.53
C LYS A 104 -6.07 -10.77 -1.57
N ALA A 105 -5.03 -9.96 -1.78
CA ALA A 105 -3.97 -10.30 -2.75
C ALA A 105 -3.17 -11.55 -2.31
N MET A 106 -2.93 -11.70 -1.01
CA MET A 106 -2.20 -12.85 -0.46
C MET A 106 -3.10 -14.10 -0.39
N MET A 107 -4.36 -13.92 0.01
CA MET A 107 -5.34 -15.00 0.09
C MET A 107 -5.77 -15.55 -1.27
N ALA A 108 -5.61 -14.79 -2.36
CA ALA A 108 -5.81 -15.30 -3.72
C ALA A 108 -4.95 -16.55 -4.02
N TRP A 109 -3.82 -16.70 -3.35
CA TRP A 109 -2.93 -17.86 -3.45
C TRP A 109 -2.87 -18.68 -2.14
N GLY A 110 -3.82 -18.45 -1.23
CA GLY A 110 -3.89 -19.12 0.06
C GLY A 110 -2.65 -18.91 0.94
N VAL A 111 -2.17 -17.66 1.00
CA VAL A 111 -1.09 -17.22 1.89
C VAL A 111 -1.68 -16.28 2.94
N GLU A 112 -1.52 -16.61 4.22
CA GLU A 112 -1.96 -15.77 5.33
C GLU A 112 -0.96 -14.61 5.56
N ALA A 113 -1.42 -13.37 5.49
CA ALA A 113 -0.64 -12.20 5.87
C ALA A 113 -0.98 -11.76 7.30
N ARG A 114 0.02 -11.69 8.16
CA ARG A 114 -0.10 -11.14 9.53
C ARG A 114 0.55 -9.77 9.59
N VAL A 115 -0.09 -8.85 10.31
CA VAL A 115 0.27 -7.42 10.35
C VAL A 115 0.52 -6.96 11.79
N PRO A 116 1.71 -7.21 12.36
CA PRO A 116 1.98 -6.98 13.79
C PRO A 116 1.75 -5.55 14.27
N PHE A 117 1.91 -4.55 13.40
CA PHE A 117 1.62 -3.15 13.74
C PHE A 117 0.15 -2.91 14.04
N LEU A 118 -0.76 -3.76 13.57
CA LEU A 118 -2.20 -3.67 13.83
C LEU A 118 -2.66 -4.61 14.96
N ASP A 119 -1.74 -5.18 15.74
CA ASP A 119 -2.10 -5.86 16.98
C ASP A 119 -2.75 -4.86 17.95
N ARG A 120 -3.87 -5.26 18.56
CA ARG A 120 -4.65 -4.40 19.46
C ARG A 120 -3.80 -3.81 20.59
N ARG A 121 -2.97 -4.62 21.25
CA ARG A 121 -2.16 -4.16 22.39
C ARG A 121 -1.06 -3.23 21.92
N PHE A 122 -0.45 -3.52 20.76
CA PHE A 122 0.50 -2.61 20.15
C PHE A 122 -0.15 -1.27 19.81
N MET A 123 -1.34 -1.28 19.19
CA MET A 123 -2.07 -0.06 18.82
C MET A 123 -2.46 0.77 20.05
N GLU A 124 -2.89 0.15 21.15
CA GLU A 124 -3.21 0.85 22.41
C GLU A 124 -2.02 1.67 22.92
N VAL A 125 -0.81 1.10 22.88
CA VAL A 125 0.42 1.80 23.26
C VAL A 125 0.83 2.84 22.20
N ALA A 126 0.83 2.45 20.92
CA ALA A 126 1.31 3.30 19.86
C ALA A 126 0.41 4.53 19.65
N MET A 127 -0.92 4.40 19.83
CA MET A 127 -1.87 5.49 19.65
C MET A 127 -2.00 6.40 20.88
N SER A 128 -1.62 5.93 22.07
CA SER A 128 -1.53 6.75 23.30
C SER A 128 -0.23 7.56 23.42
N PHE A 129 0.73 7.32 22.52
CA PHE A 129 2.00 8.04 22.49
C PHE A 129 1.80 9.56 22.28
N ASN A 130 2.64 10.38 22.92
CA ASN A 130 2.63 11.82 22.68
C ASN A 130 2.87 12.12 21.20
N VAL A 131 1.87 12.71 20.54
CA VAL A 131 1.86 12.92 19.09
C VAL A 131 3.01 13.82 18.63
N LYS A 132 3.48 14.76 19.47
CA LYS A 132 4.67 15.58 19.18
C LYS A 132 5.92 14.74 18.90
N GLN A 133 6.03 13.54 19.47
CA GLN A 133 7.15 12.62 19.21
C GLN A 133 7.02 11.89 17.87
N LYS A 134 5.82 11.83 17.29
CA LYS A 134 5.56 11.26 15.96
C LYS A 134 5.74 12.29 14.84
N MET A 135 5.59 13.58 15.15
CA MET A 135 5.71 14.66 14.16
C MET A 135 7.10 14.69 13.50
N CYS A 136 7.12 15.09 12.23
CA CYS A 136 8.35 15.22 11.44
C CYS A 136 9.15 16.51 11.74
N VAL A 137 8.91 17.13 12.89
CA VAL A 137 9.62 18.30 13.42
C VAL A 137 9.78 18.14 14.92
N ASP A 138 10.88 18.63 15.49
CA ASP A 138 11.06 18.68 16.94
C ASP A 138 10.53 19.98 17.56
N GLU A 139 10.63 20.08 18.89
CA GLU A 139 10.18 21.26 19.64
C GLU A 139 10.99 22.53 19.32
N ALA A 140 12.20 22.39 18.78
CA ALA A 140 13.03 23.48 18.30
C ALA A 140 12.78 23.81 16.81
N GLY A 141 11.80 23.15 16.17
CA GLY A 141 11.46 23.34 14.75
C GLY A 141 12.40 22.64 13.77
N LYS A 142 13.35 21.81 14.24
CA LYS A 142 14.25 21.06 13.37
C LYS A 142 13.50 19.89 12.72
N LYS A 143 13.68 19.74 11.41
CA LYS A 143 13.09 18.63 10.65
C LYS A 143 13.59 17.27 11.14
N ARG A 144 12.67 16.32 11.24
CA ARG A 144 12.89 14.89 11.50
C ARG A 144 12.42 14.08 10.29
N VAL A 145 13.00 12.90 10.11
CA VAL A 145 12.48 11.90 9.16
C VAL A 145 11.16 11.34 9.68
N GLU A 146 10.27 10.91 8.79
CA GLU A 146 9.00 10.28 9.13
C GLU A 146 9.18 9.04 10.02
N LYS A 147 8.16 8.69 10.81
CA LYS A 147 8.22 7.59 11.79
C LYS A 147 9.40 7.71 12.78
N TRP A 148 9.83 8.93 13.11
CA TRP A 148 11.01 9.19 13.93
C TRP A 148 11.07 8.34 15.21
N VAL A 149 9.99 8.34 15.99
CA VAL A 149 9.93 7.58 17.25
C VAL A 149 10.07 6.07 17.04
N LEU A 150 9.50 5.54 15.96
CA LEU A 150 9.65 4.13 15.62
C LEU A 150 11.11 3.83 15.27
N ARG A 151 11.74 4.66 14.44
CA ARG A 151 13.17 4.50 14.09
C ARG A 151 14.04 4.55 15.34
N LYS A 152 13.78 5.49 16.25
CA LYS A 152 14.50 5.60 17.52
C LYS A 152 14.31 4.41 18.45
N ALA A 153 13.14 3.79 18.48
CA ALA A 153 12.91 2.57 19.25
C ALA A 153 13.78 1.38 18.78
N PHE A 154 14.16 1.37 17.50
CA PHE A 154 15.03 0.33 16.92
C PHE A 154 16.49 0.81 16.71
N ASP A 155 16.83 2.04 17.08
CA ASP A 155 18.17 2.63 17.02
C ASP A 155 19.01 2.20 18.23
N VAL A 156 19.34 0.91 18.27
CA VAL A 156 20.11 0.29 19.35
C VAL A 156 21.53 -0.01 18.89
N ALA A 157 22.51 0.17 19.78
CA ALA A 157 23.92 -0.03 19.46
C ALA A 157 24.25 -1.53 19.20
N PRO A 158 25.27 -1.82 18.38
CA PRO A 158 25.82 -3.17 18.25
C PRO A 158 26.19 -3.76 19.63
N PRO A 159 26.05 -5.09 19.83
CA PRO A 159 25.67 -6.12 18.85
C PRO A 159 24.15 -6.32 18.69
N ARG A 160 23.31 -5.50 19.34
CA ARG A 160 21.84 -5.65 19.34
C ARG A 160 21.14 -4.89 18.20
N ALA A 161 21.89 -4.20 17.35
CA ALA A 161 21.36 -3.44 16.22
C ALA A 161 20.46 -4.31 15.34
N TYR A 162 19.20 -3.91 15.17
CA TYR A 162 18.24 -4.65 14.36
C TYR A 162 18.48 -4.46 12.85
N LEU A 163 18.87 -3.25 12.45
CA LEU A 163 19.01 -2.86 11.04
C LEU A 163 20.27 -2.00 10.85
N PRO A 164 20.91 -2.06 9.66
CA PRO A 164 21.95 -1.10 9.30
C PRO A 164 21.44 0.34 9.35
N HIS A 165 22.29 1.28 9.76
CA HIS A 165 21.90 2.70 9.93
C HIS A 165 21.28 3.31 8.66
N HIS A 166 21.82 2.98 7.48
CA HIS A 166 21.29 3.49 6.21
C HIS A 166 19.88 2.97 5.88
N VAL A 167 19.48 1.79 6.39
CA VAL A 167 18.10 1.28 6.27
C VAL A 167 17.21 1.96 7.31
N LEU A 168 17.70 2.06 8.55
CA LEU A 168 16.94 2.60 9.69
C LEU A 168 16.53 4.06 9.48
N TYR A 169 17.33 4.85 8.75
CA TYR A 169 17.06 6.26 8.45
C TYR A 169 16.76 6.55 6.98
N ARG A 170 16.50 5.51 6.18
CA ARG A 170 16.07 5.67 4.78
C ARG A 170 14.73 6.39 4.70
N GLN A 171 14.62 7.35 3.79
CA GLN A 171 13.34 8.02 3.49
C GLN A 171 12.32 7.01 2.95
N LYS A 172 11.05 7.22 3.30
CA LYS A 172 9.92 6.45 2.79
C LYS A 172 9.82 6.55 1.27
N GLU A 173 9.72 5.39 0.65
CA GLU A 173 9.27 5.21 -0.74
C GLU A 173 7.95 4.44 -0.73
N GLN A 174 7.00 4.83 -1.59
CA GLN A 174 5.72 4.12 -1.70
C GLN A 174 5.94 2.76 -2.39
N PHE A 175 5.08 1.78 -2.09
CA PHE A 175 5.22 0.42 -2.60
C PHE A 175 5.17 0.38 -4.14
N SER A 176 4.27 1.14 -4.76
CA SER A 176 4.14 1.24 -6.22
C SER A 176 5.39 1.80 -6.88
N ASP A 177 6.06 2.76 -6.24
CA ASP A 177 7.26 3.40 -6.78
C ASP A 177 8.49 2.50 -6.63
N GLY A 178 8.56 1.76 -5.52
CA GLY A 178 9.64 0.81 -5.24
C GLY A 178 9.63 -0.45 -6.11
N VAL A 179 8.50 -0.78 -6.74
CA VAL A 179 8.40 -1.90 -7.69
C VAL A 179 9.02 -1.56 -9.06
N GLY A 180 9.09 -0.26 -9.39
CA GLY A 180 9.74 0.25 -10.60
C GLY A 180 8.84 1.14 -11.44
N TYR A 181 9.38 2.27 -11.92
CA TYR A 181 8.65 3.26 -12.71
C TYR A 181 8.05 2.69 -14.01
N THR A 182 8.73 1.70 -14.61
CA THR A 182 8.29 1.02 -15.83
C THR A 182 6.93 0.34 -15.67
N TRP A 183 6.57 -0.11 -14.47
CA TRP A 183 5.28 -0.76 -14.21
C TRP A 183 4.12 0.21 -14.40
N ILE A 184 4.17 1.37 -13.74
CA ILE A 184 3.10 2.37 -13.79
C ILE A 184 2.94 2.93 -15.20
N ASP A 185 4.04 3.21 -15.89
CA ASP A 185 3.99 3.76 -17.24
C ASP A 185 3.46 2.74 -18.26
N SER A 186 3.79 1.46 -18.09
CA SER A 186 3.26 0.38 -18.94
C SER A 186 1.75 0.21 -18.78
N ILE A 187 1.22 0.31 -17.55
CA ILE A 187 -0.23 0.27 -17.32
C ILE A 187 -0.93 1.44 -18.01
N LYS A 188 -0.41 2.67 -17.85
CA LYS A 188 -1.01 3.86 -18.46
C LYS A 188 -1.04 3.71 -19.98
N ALA A 189 0.08 3.32 -20.59
CA ALA A 189 0.17 3.07 -22.02
C ALA A 189 -0.81 1.97 -22.48
N HIS A 190 -0.96 0.91 -21.69
CA HIS A 190 -1.94 -0.14 -21.97
C HIS A 190 -3.37 0.40 -21.92
N ALA A 191 -3.75 1.13 -20.86
CA ALA A 191 -5.07 1.73 -20.73
C ALA A 191 -5.37 2.73 -21.86
N ASP A 192 -4.38 3.52 -22.28
CA ASP A 192 -4.49 4.45 -23.40
C ASP A 192 -4.77 3.74 -24.73
N SER A 193 -4.24 2.53 -24.92
CA SER A 193 -4.52 1.69 -26.08
C SER A 193 -5.90 1.01 -26.05
N LYS A 194 -6.51 0.88 -24.87
CA LYS A 194 -7.78 0.15 -24.66
C LYS A 194 -9.00 1.05 -24.49
N VAL A 195 -8.80 2.29 -24.04
CA VAL A 195 -9.88 3.23 -23.73
C VAL A 195 -9.79 4.46 -24.63
N SER A 196 -10.81 4.69 -25.44
CA SER A 196 -10.89 5.88 -26.29
C SER A 196 -11.31 7.13 -25.50
N GLU A 197 -11.00 8.31 -26.05
CA GLU A 197 -11.48 9.59 -25.50
C GLU A 197 -13.02 9.64 -25.45
N GLN A 198 -13.69 9.06 -26.45
CA GLN A 198 -15.15 8.99 -26.48
C GLN A 198 -15.71 8.16 -25.31
N GLN A 199 -15.08 7.03 -24.98
CA GLN A 199 -15.48 6.22 -23.83
C GLN A 199 -15.30 6.99 -22.52
N LEU A 200 -14.20 7.73 -22.37
CA LEU A 200 -13.96 8.55 -21.19
C LEU A 200 -14.96 9.71 -21.07
N ASN A 201 -15.25 10.40 -22.19
CA ASN A 201 -16.21 11.51 -22.23
C ASN A 201 -17.65 11.05 -21.93
N THR A 202 -18.00 9.82 -22.30
CA THR A 202 -19.32 9.21 -22.02
C THR A 202 -19.34 8.38 -20.75
N ALA A 203 -18.25 8.34 -19.98
CA ALA A 203 -18.15 7.61 -18.72
C ALA A 203 -19.25 7.94 -17.70
N PRO A 204 -19.73 9.20 -17.53
CA PRO A 204 -20.81 9.50 -16.60
C PRO A 204 -22.12 8.75 -16.91
N ASN A 205 -22.38 8.44 -18.18
CA ASN A 205 -23.59 7.74 -18.60
C ASN A 205 -23.55 6.25 -18.25
N ARG A 206 -22.36 5.64 -18.36
CA ARG A 206 -22.16 4.21 -18.08
C ARG A 206 -21.85 3.94 -16.61
N PHE A 207 -21.07 4.80 -15.98
CA PHE A 207 -20.62 4.69 -14.60
C PHE A 207 -21.00 5.97 -13.82
N PRO A 208 -22.30 6.16 -13.51
CA PRO A 208 -22.76 7.37 -12.80
C PRO A 208 -22.23 7.44 -11.36
N VAL A 209 -22.03 6.29 -10.72
CA VAL A 209 -21.44 6.19 -9.38
C VAL A 209 -19.92 6.08 -9.50
N LYS A 210 -19.18 7.00 -8.87
CA LYS A 210 -17.70 7.05 -8.92
C LYS A 210 -17.18 7.03 -10.36
N THR A 211 -17.62 7.96 -11.17
CA THR A 211 -17.24 8.06 -12.58
C THR A 211 -15.72 8.14 -12.74
N PRO A 212 -15.11 7.28 -13.58
CA PRO A 212 -13.67 7.32 -13.81
C PRO A 212 -13.27 8.61 -14.53
N ARG A 213 -12.19 9.24 -14.05
CA ARG A 213 -11.68 10.53 -14.58
C ARG A 213 -10.42 10.37 -15.45
N THR A 214 -9.89 9.17 -15.54
CA THR A 214 -8.73 8.84 -16.36
C THR A 214 -9.00 7.54 -17.12
N LYS A 215 -8.28 7.32 -18.23
CA LYS A 215 -8.39 6.08 -19.01
C LYS A 215 -8.02 4.84 -18.21
N GLU A 216 -7.02 4.93 -17.34
CA GLU A 216 -6.67 3.84 -16.42
C GLU A 216 -7.79 3.54 -15.41
N ALA A 217 -8.38 4.57 -14.80
CA ALA A 217 -9.52 4.36 -13.90
C ALA A 217 -10.71 3.76 -14.64
N TYR A 218 -10.93 4.17 -15.90
CA TYR A 218 -11.99 3.60 -16.74
C TYR A 218 -11.71 2.14 -17.06
N PHE A 219 -10.48 1.80 -17.43
CA PHE A 219 -10.05 0.43 -17.73
C PHE A 219 -10.30 -0.49 -16.55
N TYR A 220 -9.90 -0.09 -15.33
CA TYR A 220 -10.18 -0.88 -14.12
C TYR A 220 -11.67 -0.96 -13.81
N ARG A 221 -12.42 0.14 -13.98
CA ARG A 221 -13.87 0.13 -13.73
C ARG A 221 -14.61 -0.77 -14.71
N ASP A 222 -14.18 -0.80 -15.97
CA ASP A 222 -14.72 -1.71 -16.99
C ASP A 222 -14.47 -3.18 -16.63
N LEU A 223 -13.24 -3.53 -16.25
CA LEU A 223 -12.90 -4.89 -15.79
C LEU A 223 -13.70 -5.28 -14.53
N PHE A 224 -13.82 -4.37 -13.56
CA PHE A 224 -14.64 -4.59 -12.37
C PHE A 224 -16.10 -4.85 -12.74
N ALA A 225 -16.66 -4.06 -13.65
CA ALA A 225 -18.04 -4.21 -14.10
C ALA A 225 -18.30 -5.54 -14.82
N ARG A 226 -17.30 -6.12 -15.50
CA ARG A 226 -17.41 -7.46 -16.11
C ARG A 226 -17.55 -8.56 -15.07
N HIS A 227 -16.95 -8.40 -13.89
CA HIS A 227 -17.05 -9.37 -12.80
C HIS A 227 -18.28 -9.16 -11.92
N PHE A 228 -18.60 -7.90 -11.60
CA PHE A 228 -19.53 -7.57 -10.53
C PHE A 228 -20.75 -6.75 -10.99
N GLY A 229 -20.86 -6.43 -12.28
CA GLY A 229 -21.94 -5.61 -12.85
C GLY A 229 -21.67 -4.09 -12.81
N GLU A 230 -22.34 -3.34 -13.67
CA GLU A 230 -22.09 -1.90 -13.88
C GLU A 230 -22.59 -1.01 -12.72
N ASN A 231 -23.65 -1.44 -12.02
CA ASN A 231 -24.29 -0.69 -10.94
C ASN A 231 -23.67 -0.96 -9.56
N THR A 232 -22.65 -1.81 -9.48
CA THR A 232 -22.02 -2.20 -8.22
C THR A 232 -20.94 -1.18 -7.84
N SER A 233 -21.03 -0.64 -6.62
CA SER A 233 -19.93 0.09 -6.00
C SER A 233 -18.98 -0.90 -5.31
N ALA A 234 -17.67 -0.69 -5.43
CA ALA A 234 -16.72 -1.36 -4.56
C ALA A 234 -17.03 -1.01 -3.10
N ALA A 235 -16.78 -1.95 -2.18
CA ALA A 235 -17.05 -1.77 -0.75
C ALA A 235 -16.41 -0.47 -0.22
N GLU A 236 -17.21 0.32 0.51
CA GLU A 236 -16.82 1.52 1.27
C GLU A 236 -16.94 1.29 2.78
#